data_AF-A0A3D2W174-F1
#
_entry.id   AF-A0A3D2W174-F1
#
_cell.length_a   1.000
_cell.length_b   1.000
_cell.length_c   1.000
_cell.angle_alpha   90.00
_cell.angle_beta   90.00
_cell.angle_gamma   90.00
#
_symmetry.space_group_name_H-M   'P 1'
#
loop_
_entity.id
_entity.type
_entity.pdbx_description
1 polymer ?
#
loop_
_entity_poly.entity_id
_entity_poly.type
_entity_poly.pdbx_seq_one_letter_code
_entity_poly.pdbx_strand_id
1 'polypeptide(L)'
;MTATAEFNSSLLGALARAAGLALLAVGAVLAFMFAFAAALVIAVLVFGAALAMRFWPRPKGGDQVLEARRTPTGWVVETTAKRGV
;
A
#
# COMPACT_ATOMS: atom_id res chain seq x y z
N MET A 1 16.04 -9.95 56.90
CA MET A 1 16.82 -9.40 55.77
C MET A 1 16.16 -9.62 54.39
N THR A 2 14.95 -10.18 54.31
CA THR A 2 14.24 -10.48 53.05
C THR A 2 13.44 -9.31 52.47
N ALA A 3 12.90 -8.42 53.32
CA ALA A 3 12.06 -7.30 52.88
C ALA A 3 12.75 -6.31 51.93
N THR A 4 14.06 -6.10 52.08
CA THR A 4 14.84 -5.20 51.22
C THR A 4 15.07 -5.77 49.82
N ALA A 5 15.16 -7.10 49.69
CA ALA A 5 15.35 -7.77 48.40
C ALA A 5 14.08 -7.77 47.55
N GLU A 6 12.90 -7.95 48.16
CA GLU A 6 11.61 -7.92 47.45
C GLU A 6 11.21 -6.52 46.96
N PHE A 7 11.59 -5.49 47.74
CA PHE A 7 11.45 -4.11 47.28
C PHE A 7 12.31 -3.82 46.06
N ASN A 8 13.55 -4.32 46.03
CA ASN A 8 14.45 -4.09 44.91
C ASN A 8 13.99 -4.79 43.62
N SER A 9 13.49 -6.03 43.73
CA SER A 9 13.02 -6.80 42.56
C SER A 9 11.73 -6.24 41.95
N SER A 10 10.79 -5.79 42.77
CA SER A 10 9.55 -5.15 42.31
C SER A 10 9.82 -3.82 41.61
N LEU A 11 10.74 -3.01 42.14
CA LEU A 11 11.14 -1.73 41.56
C LEU A 11 11.90 -1.93 40.24
N LEU A 12 12.85 -2.87 40.18
CA LEU A 12 13.53 -3.24 38.93
C LEU A 12 12.56 -3.78 37.88
N GLY A 13 11.61 -4.63 38.27
CA GLY A 13 10.61 -5.19 37.37
C GLY A 13 9.67 -4.11 36.80
N ALA A 14 9.24 -3.17 37.63
CA ALA A 14 8.44 -2.03 37.20
C ALA A 14 9.24 -1.12 36.26
N LEU A 15 10.49 -0.81 36.59
CA LEU A 15 11.38 -0.01 35.76
C LEU A 15 11.65 -0.68 34.41
N ALA A 16 11.93 -1.99 34.38
CA ALA A 16 12.16 -2.73 33.15
C ALA A 16 10.94 -2.71 32.23
N ARG A 17 9.73 -2.87 32.78
CA ARG A 17 8.48 -2.73 32.03
C ARG A 17 8.26 -1.30 31.53
N ALA A 18 8.50 -0.29 32.38
CA ALA A 18 8.39 1.10 32.00
C ALA A 18 9.38 1.48 30.89
N ALA A 19 10.63 1.03 30.99
CA ALA A 19 11.65 1.21 29.95
C ALA A 19 11.27 0.48 28.66
N GLY A 20 10.74 -0.74 28.75
CA GLY A 20 10.23 -1.48 27.60
C GLY A 20 9.07 -0.76 26.90
N LEU A 21 8.10 -0.23 27.66
CA LEU A 21 7.00 0.55 27.12
C LEU A 21 7.47 1.88 26.51
N ALA A 22 8.45 2.55 27.13
CA ALA A 22 9.04 3.77 26.58
C ALA A 22 9.73 3.49 25.25
N LEU A 23 10.53 2.41 25.16
CA LEU A 23 11.19 2.02 23.92
C LEU A 23 10.18 1.67 22.83
N LEU A 24 9.12 0.93 23.18
CA LEU A 24 8.04 0.59 22.26
C LEU A 24 7.32 1.85 21.75
N ALA A 25 7.02 2.80 22.64
CA ALA A 25 6.36 4.06 22.28
C ALA A 25 7.24 4.89 21.32
N VAL A 26 8.53 5.02 21.61
CA VAL A 26 9.49 5.71 20.73
C VAL A 26 9.57 4.99 19.38
N GLY A 27 9.71 3.67 19.37
CA GLY A 27 9.74 2.87 18.14
C GLY A 27 8.47 3.04 17.31
N ALA A 28 7.30 3.06 17.95
CA ALA A 28 6.02 3.29 17.29
C ALA A 28 5.97 4.67 16.64
N VAL A 29 6.41 5.73 17.33
CA VAL A 29 6.46 7.09 16.77
C VAL A 29 7.38 7.12 15.54
N LEU A 30 8.57 6.54 15.62
CA LEU A 30 9.50 6.47 14.49
C LEU A 30 8.90 5.70 13.31
N ALA A 31 8.27 4.55 13.57
CA ALA A 31 7.60 3.76 12.54
C ALA A 31 6.45 4.53 11.88
N PHE A 32 5.65 5.26 12.66
CA PHE A 32 4.57 6.11 12.14
C PHE A 32 5.11 7.25 11.27
N MET A 33 6.17 7.94 11.70
CA MET A 33 6.80 8.98 10.90
C MET A 33 7.33 8.44 9.57
N PHE A 34 7.97 7.27 9.59
CA PHE A 34 8.44 6.60 8.38
C PHE A 34 7.28 6.19 7.46
N ALA A 35 6.25 5.55 8.02
CA ALA A 35 5.06 5.14 7.27
C ALA A 35 4.35 6.35 6.64
N PHE A 36 4.27 7.47 7.36
CA PHE A 36 3.71 8.71 6.84
C PHE A 36 4.53 9.26 5.66
N ALA A 37 5.86 9.30 5.78
CA ALA A 37 6.73 9.72 4.68
C ALA A 37 6.57 8.80 3.46
N ALA A 38 6.53 7.48 3.66
CA ALA A 38 6.28 6.52 2.59
C ALA A 38 4.91 6.73 1.94
N ALA A 39 3.86 6.98 2.73
CA ALA A 39 2.52 7.26 2.23
C ALA A 39 2.50 8.53 1.36
N LEU A 40 3.22 9.59 1.73
CA LEU A 40 3.36 10.79 0.90
C LEU A 40 4.03 10.50 -0.43
N VAL A 41 5.11 9.73 -0.44
CA VAL A 41 5.80 9.33 -1.69
C VAL A 41 4.85 8.56 -2.60
N ILE A 42 4.14 7.56 -2.05
CA ILE A 42 3.16 6.77 -2.80
C ILE A 42 2.03 7.66 -3.32
N ALA A 43 1.52 8.58 -2.49
CA ALA A 43 0.46 9.50 -2.90
C ALA A 43 0.92 10.38 -4.07
N VAL A 44 2.13 10.92 -4.04
CA VAL A 44 2.70 11.70 -5.15
C VAL A 44 2.84 10.84 -6.41
N LEU A 45 3.33 9.60 -6.29
CA LEU A 45 3.46 8.68 -7.42
C LEU A 45 2.10 8.34 -8.04
N VAL A 46 1.12 7.98 -7.22
CA VAL A 46 -0.24 7.64 -7.66
C VAL A 46 -0.93 8.84 -8.28
N PHE A 47 -0.82 10.01 -7.65
CA PHE A 47 -1.37 11.25 -8.19
C PHE A 47 -0.71 11.63 -9.52
N GLY A 48 0.62 11.52 -9.60
CA GLY A 48 1.37 11.73 -10.84
C GLY A 48 0.95 10.76 -11.95
N ALA A 49 0.78 9.48 -11.65
CA ALA A 49 0.31 8.48 -12.60
C ALA A 49 -1.13 8.75 -13.06
N ALA A 50 -2.03 9.11 -12.14
CA ALA A 50 -3.39 9.47 -12.46
C ALA A 50 -3.44 10.73 -13.35
N LEU A 51 -2.59 11.71 -13.06
CA LEU A 51 -2.48 12.92 -13.86
C LEU A 51 -1.92 12.63 -15.26
N ALA A 52 -0.87 11.81 -15.36
CA ALA A 52 -0.33 11.36 -16.63
C ALA A 52 -1.38 10.61 -17.47
N MET A 53 -2.16 9.71 -16.86
CA MET A 53 -3.26 9.02 -17.53
C MET A 53 -4.39 9.96 -17.94
N ARG A 54 -4.65 11.01 -17.16
CA ARG A 54 -5.68 12.00 -17.48
C ARG A 54 -5.32 12.83 -18.71
N PHE A 55 -4.05 13.17 -18.86
CA PHE A 55 -3.53 13.92 -20.01
C PHE A 55 -3.11 13.02 -21.17
N TRP A 56 -3.08 11.70 -20.97
CA TRP A 56 -2.80 10.78 -22.06
C TRP A 56 -3.90 10.89 -23.11
N PRO A 57 -3.55 11.13 -24.39
CA PRO A 57 -4.53 11.06 -25.45
C PRO A 57 -5.11 9.65 -25.44
N ARG A 58 -6.39 9.52 -25.10
CA ARG A 58 -7.12 8.28 -25.31
C ARG A 58 -6.94 7.93 -26.78
N PRO A 59 -6.36 6.77 -27.14
CA PRO A 59 -6.39 6.36 -28.52
C PRO A 59 -7.85 6.40 -28.96
N LYS A 60 -8.15 7.13 -30.04
CA LYS A 60 -9.43 7.04 -30.74
C LYS A 60 -9.53 5.65 -31.36
N GLY A 61 -9.57 4.62 -30.52
CA GLY A 61 -10.08 3.31 -30.86
C GLY A 61 -11.60 3.43 -30.87
N GLY A 62 -12.12 4.18 -31.83
CA GLY A 62 -13.51 3.99 -32.24
C GLY A 62 -13.63 2.54 -32.62
N ASP A 63 -14.52 1.81 -31.94
CA ASP A 63 -15.05 0.49 -32.26
C ASP A 63 -14.31 -0.18 -33.42
N GLN A 64 -13.06 -0.59 -33.17
CA GLN A 64 -12.31 -1.37 -34.14
C GLN A 64 -12.86 -2.77 -34.00
N VAL A 65 -14.04 -2.96 -34.60
CA VAL A 65 -14.47 -4.25 -35.10
C VAL A 65 -13.26 -4.79 -35.84
N LEU A 66 -12.54 -5.70 -35.19
CA LEU A 66 -11.44 -6.42 -35.81
C LEU A 66 -12.02 -6.99 -37.10
N GLU A 67 -11.61 -6.44 -38.25
CA GLU A 67 -12.07 -6.92 -39.55
C GLU A 67 -11.62 -8.38 -39.68
N ALA A 68 -12.53 -9.30 -39.33
CA ALA A 68 -12.34 -10.74 -39.41
C ALA A 68 -12.13 -11.23 -40.87
N ARG A 69 -12.05 -10.31 -41.84
CA ARG A 69 -11.66 -10.63 -43.23
C ARG A 69 -10.18 -10.93 -43.40
N ARG A 70 -9.32 -10.53 -42.44
CA ARG A 70 -7.86 -10.79 -42.51
C ARG A 70 -7.40 -12.00 -41.69
N THR A 71 -8.28 -12.61 -40.91
CA THR A 71 -7.97 -13.84 -40.17
C THR A 71 -8.08 -15.06 -41.09
N PRO A 72 -7.08 -15.94 -41.13
CA PRO A 72 -7.17 -17.23 -41.80
C PRO A 72 -8.43 -17.99 -41.39
N THR A 73 -9.03 -18.70 -42.34
CA THR A 73 -10.26 -19.48 -42.14
C THR A 73 -10.10 -20.42 -40.94
N GLY A 74 -10.88 -20.19 -39.88
CA GLY A 74 -10.82 -20.97 -38.63
C GLY A 74 -10.40 -20.20 -37.38
N TRP A 75 -9.97 -18.94 -37.51
CA TRP A 75 -9.74 -18.09 -36.34
C TRP A 75 -11.05 -17.49 -35.82
N VAL A 76 -11.44 -17.85 -34.59
CA VAL A 76 -12.55 -17.22 -33.88
C VAL A 76 -12.01 -16.00 -33.13
N VAL A 77 -12.49 -14.80 -33.47
CA VAL A 77 -12.15 -13.58 -32.71
C VAL A 77 -13.21 -13.42 -31.63
N GLU A 78 -12.85 -13.72 -30.38
CA GLU A 78 -13.72 -13.50 -29.23
C GLU A 78 -13.87 -11.99 -29.00
N THR A 79 -14.97 -11.43 -29.51
CA THR A 79 -15.36 -10.07 -29.12
C THR A 79 -15.85 -10.15 -27.68
N THR A 80 -15.05 -9.66 -26.72
CA THR A 80 -15.54 -9.43 -25.36
C THR A 80 -16.53 -8.27 -25.43
N ALA A 81 -17.78 -8.58 -25.76
CA ALA A 81 -18.88 -7.65 -25.62
C ALA A 81 -18.99 -7.31 -24.13
N LYS A 82 -18.41 -6.18 -23.74
CA LYS A 82 -18.62 -5.62 -22.41
C LYS A 82 -20.06 -5.14 -22.34
N ARG A 83 -21.00 -6.07 -22.07
CA ARG A 83 -22.39 -5.76 -21.76
C ARG A 83 -22.40 -5.11 -20.38
N GLY A 84 -22.37 -3.78 -20.38
CA GLY A 84 -22.65 -3.00 -19.17
C GLY A 84 -24.08 -3.26 -18.74
N VAL A 85 -24.24 -3.72 -17.50
CA VAL A 85 -25.41 -3.49 -16.65
C VAL A 85 -24.88 -2.82 -15.40
#